data_AF-A0A1Y6G9C9-F1
#
_entry.id   AF-A0A1Y6G9C9-F1
#
_cell.length_a   1.000
_cell.length_b   1.000
_cell.length_c   1.000
_cell.angle_alpha   90.00
_cell.angle_beta   90.00
_cell.angle_gamma   90.00
#
_symmetry.space_group_name_H-M   'P 1'
#
loop_
_entity.id
_entity.type
_entity.pdbx_description
1 polymer ?
#
loop_
_entity_poly.entity_id
_entity_poly.type
_entity_poly.pdbx_seq_one_letter_code
_entity_poly.pdbx_strand_id
1 'polypeptide(L)' 'MSKYKIGEIVIIMKNKTDHEFEIGEKVKISSIGEDGDIFTAEKLDGCEEWCISEDEVTRIAE' A
#
# COMPACT_ATOMS: atom_id res chain seq x y z
N MET A 1 -10.00 11.55 5.81
CA MET A 1 -10.67 10.61 4.88
C MET A 1 -9.61 10.07 3.96
N SER A 2 -9.29 8.79 4.09
CA SER A 2 -8.24 8.12 3.34
C SER A 2 -8.54 8.16 1.85
N LYS A 3 -7.54 8.49 1.02
CA LYS A 3 -7.70 8.51 -0.44
C LYS A 3 -7.89 7.11 -1.03
N TYR A 4 -7.52 6.07 -0.30
CA TYR A 4 -7.52 4.69 -0.77
C TYR A 4 -8.65 3.87 -0.13
N LYS A 5 -8.99 2.74 -0.75
CA LYS A 5 -10.02 1.79 -0.25
C LYS A 5 -9.40 0.40 -0.07
N ILE A 6 -9.98 -0.38 0.85
CA ILE A 6 -9.63 -1.79 1.02
C ILE A 6 -9.93 -2.54 -0.29
N GLY A 7 -8.99 -3.39 -0.70
CA GLY A 7 -8.99 -4.12 -1.97
C GLY A 7 -8.45 -3.33 -3.16
N GLU A 8 -8.08 -2.06 -3.00
CA GLU A 8 -7.45 -1.28 -4.08
C GLU A 8 -6.01 -1.74 -4.31
N ILE A 9 -5.62 -1.85 -5.60
CA ILE A 9 -4.25 -2.17 -5.99
C ILE A 9 -3.51 -0.87 -6.24
N VAL A 10 -2.36 -0.71 -5.58
CA VAL A 10 -1.49 0.46 -5.66
C VAL A 10 -0.08 0.03 -6.04
N ILE A 11 0.73 0.99 -6.51
CA ILE A 11 2.13 0.78 -6.85
C ILE A 11 3.00 1.45 -5.79
N ILE A 12 3.97 0.72 -5.25
CA ILE A 12 5.00 1.25 -4.36
C ILE A 12 5.91 2.21 -5.15
N MET A 13 6.10 3.41 -4.63
CA MET A 13 6.97 4.44 -5.20
C MET A 13 8.17 4.77 -4.31
N LYS A 14 8.08 4.51 -3.00
CA LYS A 14 9.11 4.81 -2.00
C LYS A 14 9.06 3.76 -0.89
N ASN A 15 10.12 3.70 -0.09
CA ASN A 15 10.19 2.91 1.14
C ASN A 15 10.64 3.83 2.28
N LYS A 16 9.70 4.16 3.15
CA LYS A 16 9.77 5.08 4.29
C LYS A 16 9.31 4.39 5.58
N THR A 17 8.42 3.41 5.50
CA THR A 17 7.95 2.61 6.65
C THR A 17 8.76 1.32 6.86
N ASP A 18 9.91 1.17 6.21
CA ASP A 18 10.82 0.01 6.31
C ASP A 18 10.12 -1.32 5.97
N HIS A 19 9.27 -1.30 4.93
CA HIS A 19 8.60 -2.50 4.39
C HIS A 19 9.51 -3.27 3.41
N GLU A 20 9.21 -4.55 3.15
CA GLU A 20 9.98 -5.36 2.19
C GLU A 20 9.49 -5.28 0.73
N PHE A 21 8.45 -4.48 0.44
CA PHE A 21 8.01 -4.30 -0.95
C PHE A 21 9.04 -3.57 -1.81
N GLU A 22 9.16 -4.01 -3.06
CA GLU A 22 10.04 -3.38 -4.05
C GLU A 22 9.41 -2.10 -4.62
N ILE A 23 10.22 -1.09 -4.91
CA ILE A 23 9.73 0.12 -5.61
C ILE A 23 9.32 -0.28 -7.04
N GLY A 24 8.08 0.03 -7.40
CA GLY A 24 7.40 -0.39 -8.63
C GLY A 24 6.53 -1.64 -8.44
N GLU A 25 6.59 -2.30 -7.29
CA GLU A 25 5.76 -3.46 -6.98
C GLU A 25 4.28 -3.07 -6.83
N LYS A 26 3.40 -3.96 -7.29
CA LYS A 26 1.96 -3.82 -7.09
C LYS A 26 1.54 -4.57 -5.84
N VAL A 27 0.87 -3.86 -4.94
CA VAL A 27 0.34 -4.41 -3.69
C VAL A 27 -1.14 -4.07 -3.55
N LYS A 28 -1.87 -4.87 -2.79
CA LYS A 28 -3.30 -4.68 -2.54
C LYS A 28 -3.50 -4.18 -1.11
N ILE A 29 -4.27 -3.13 -0.93
CA ILE A 29 -4.59 -2.60 0.41
C ILE A 29 -5.52 -3.59 1.12
N SER A 30 -5.09 -4.12 2.25
CA SER A 30 -5.84 -5.08 3.07
C SER A 30 -6.58 -4.39 4.21
N SER A 31 -6.03 -3.31 4.76
CA SER A 31 -6.64 -2.57 5.86
C SER A 31 -6.24 -1.09 5.85
N ILE A 32 -7.10 -0.22 6.39
CA ILE A 32 -6.86 1.23 6.46
C ILE A 32 -6.81 1.64 7.93
N GLY A 33 -5.74 2.33 8.33
CA GLY A 33 -5.59 2.86 9.67
C GLY A 33 -6.61 3.96 9.99
N GLU A 34 -6.84 4.20 11.28
CA GLU A 34 -7.89 5.10 11.78
C GLU A 34 -7.73 6.55 11.28
N ASP A 35 -6.50 7.06 11.22
CA ASP A 35 -6.16 8.38 10.67
C ASP A 35 -6.15 8.41 9.13
N GLY A 36 -5.98 7.26 8.47
CA GLY A 36 -5.97 7.12 7.02
C GLY A 36 -4.63 7.39 6.33
N ASP A 37 -3.61 7.85 7.07
CA ASP A 37 -2.25 8.08 6.56
C ASP A 37 -1.44 6.78 6.39
N ILE A 38 -1.69 5.79 7.25
CA ILE A 38 -1.05 4.47 7.25
C ILE A 38 -2.08 3.41 6.94
N PHE A 39 -1.70 2.47 6.09
CA PHE A 39 -2.53 1.32 5.72
C PHE A 39 -1.67 0.07 5.60
N THR A 40 -2.31 -1.08 5.77
CA THR A 40 -1.68 -2.38 5.55
C THR A 40 -1.92 -2.79 4.12
N ALA A 41 -0.86 -3.15 3.41
CA ALA A 41 -0.95 -3.74 2.08
C ALA A 41 -0.37 -5.15 2.10
N GLU A 42 -0.84 -5.98 1.18
CA GLU A 42 -0.36 -7.33 0.95
C GLU A 42 0.12 -7.48 -0.50
N LYS A 43 1.11 -8.35 -0.72
CA LYS A 43 1.49 -8.75 -2.08
C LYS A 43 0.30 -9.40 -2.78
N LEU A 44 0.26 -9.33 -4.11
CA LEU A 44 -0.84 -9.92 -4.90
C LEU A 44 -0.95 -11.44 -4.75
N ASP A 45 0.14 -12.11 -4.36
CA ASP A 45 0.17 -13.55 -4.05
C ASP A 45 -0.40 -13.86 -2.65
N GLY A 46 -0.58 -12.84 -1.79
CA GLY A 46 -1.13 -12.97 -0.44
C GLY A 46 -0.14 -13.49 0.60
N CYS A 47 1.13 -13.72 0.23
CA CYS A 47 2.13 -14.31 1.13
C CYS A 47 2.75 -13.33 2.16
N GLU A 48 2.70 -12.02 1.91
CA GLU A 48 3.39 -11.02 2.73
C GLU A 48 2.55 -9.76 2.88
N GLU A 49 2.50 -9.21 4.09
CA GLU A 49 1.80 -7.98 4.44
C GLU A 49 2.72 -7.00 5.18
N TRP A 50 2.63 -5.72 4.82
CA TRP A 50 3.40 -4.65 5.47
C TRP A 50 2.57 -3.37 5.60
N CYS A 51 2.91 -2.58 6.61
CA CYS A 51 2.38 -1.23 6.77
C CYS A 51 3.08 -0.27 5.83
N ILE A 52 2.30 0.52 5.10
CA ILE A 52 2.76 1.52 4.15
C ILE A 52 1.99 2.84 4.37
N SER A 53 2.60 3.95 3.97
CA SER A 53 1.97 5.26 4.04
C SER A 53 1.44 5.74 2.69
N GLU A 54 0.52 6.72 2.71
CA GLU A 54 -0.04 7.29 1.48
C GLU A 54 1.02 7.88 0.54
N ASP A 55 2.13 8.40 1.10
CA ASP A 55 3.22 9.04 0.34
C ASP A 55 4.14 8.04 -0.35
N GLU A 56 4.06 6.75 0.05
CA GLU A 56 4.85 5.67 -0.52
C GLU A 56 4.18 5.02 -1.71
N VAL A 57 2.92 5.33 -2.02
CA VAL A 57 2.19 4.66 -3.09
C VAL A 57 1.47 5.61 -4.03
N THR A 58 1.20 5.10 -5.23
CA THR A 58 0.31 5.76 -6.21
C THR A 58 -0.73 4.77 -6.72
N ARG A 59 -1.85 5.30 -7.18
CA ARG A 59 -2.81 4.53 -7.96
C ARG A 59 -2.21 4.13 -9.30
N ILE A 60 -2.65 2.97 -9.79
CA ILE A 60 -2.45 2.58 -11.19
C ILE A 60 -3.31 3.53 -12.02
N ALA A 61 -2.69 4.45 -12.78
CA ALA A 61 -3.40 5.20 -13.80
C ALA A 61 -3.75 4.23 -14.94
N GLU A 62 -5.03 4.13 -15.28
CA GLU A 62 -5.53 3.46 -16.50
C GLU A 62 -5.20 4.28 -17.75
#